data_AF-A0A6B1ASA2-F1
#
_entry.id   AF-A0A6B1ASA2-F1
#
_cell.length_a   1.000
_cell.length_b   1.000
_cell.length_c   1.000
_cell.angle_alpha   90.00
_cell.angle_beta   90.00
_cell.angle_gamma   90.00
#
_symmetry.space_group_name_H-M   'P 1'
#
loop_
_entity.id
_entity.type
_entity.pdbx_description
1 polymer ?
#
loop_
_entity_poly.entity_id
_entity_poly.type
_entity_poly.pdbx_seq_one_letter_code
_entity_poly.pdbx_strand_id
1 'polypeptide(L)'
;MAVFASRRLARWIPGLLRNLTRRRLRRWIESVHDVQSMQEVVEFYMNRSIRTTTWGLSQDGLEKFQPGKAHVFVSNHRDIVMDPAFTNLLLHRAGFSTLQIGVGDNLLKKPFVADLMRLNKSFIVHRSLKGRELLLALQLLSEYIHHCVEDSENVWIAQREGRAKDGIDRTDPALVKMLAMGKRKLPLYESLAGLHIVPVAISYEFDPCDEFKARELHEVRTTGSFTRTAAGDLRHIAAGMTRFKGRVHVAFGEELRCENEDAEAVAAAVDRQIIRNYRLYETNYRALEILLDEGELNSPALRQAAASRNVDIRSRDLFDRRLARVEGELRKLYLFGYANPVISRYECEAGAN
;
A
#
# COMPACT_ATOMS: atom_id res chain seq x y z
N MET A 1 19.76 5.43 -10.96
CA MET A 1 21.16 5.64 -11.44
C MET A 1 22.11 6.13 -10.34
N ALA A 2 21.79 7.15 -9.52
CA ALA A 2 22.75 7.73 -8.55
C ALA A 2 23.09 6.88 -7.30
N VAL A 3 22.29 5.85 -6.95
CA VAL A 3 22.52 4.99 -5.77
C VAL A 3 23.27 3.69 -6.12
N PHE A 4 23.30 3.29 -7.40
CA PHE A 4 24.03 2.10 -7.84
C PHE A 4 25.42 2.43 -8.42
N ALA A 5 25.58 3.60 -9.06
CA ALA A 5 26.91 4.10 -9.47
C ALA A 5 27.82 4.42 -8.25
N SER A 6 27.25 4.59 -7.06
CA SER A 6 27.97 4.99 -5.86
C SER A 6 28.63 3.83 -5.09
N ARG A 7 28.27 2.56 -5.30
CA ARG A 7 28.87 1.46 -4.50
C ARG A 7 30.35 1.23 -4.81
N ARG A 8 30.78 1.47 -6.05
CA ARG A 8 32.21 1.37 -6.43
C ARG A 8 33.02 2.60 -6.00
N LEU A 9 32.46 3.81 -6.11
CA LEU A 9 33.09 5.07 -5.69
C LEU A 9 33.08 5.32 -4.16
N ALA A 10 32.06 4.83 -3.44
CA ALA A 10 31.94 4.96 -1.99
C ALA A 10 33.03 4.21 -1.22
N ARG A 11 33.65 3.20 -1.85
CA ARG A 11 34.84 2.52 -1.32
C ARG A 11 36.10 3.38 -1.35
N TRP A 12 36.18 4.35 -2.27
CA TRP A 12 37.40 5.13 -2.50
C TRP A 12 37.33 6.52 -1.86
N ILE A 13 36.14 7.13 -1.70
CA ILE A 13 36.02 8.47 -1.10
C ILE A 13 34.77 8.60 -0.18
N PRO A 14 34.69 7.84 0.92
CA PRO A 14 33.53 7.83 1.80
C PRO A 14 33.26 9.22 2.45
N GLY A 15 34.30 10.00 2.76
CA GLY A 15 34.16 11.33 3.37
C GLY A 15 33.53 12.37 2.46
N LEU A 16 33.90 12.39 1.18
CA LEU A 16 33.39 13.37 0.21
C LEU A 16 31.93 13.07 -0.15
N LEU A 17 31.59 11.79 -0.36
CA LEU A 17 30.22 11.33 -0.58
C LEU A 17 29.33 11.64 0.64
N ARG A 18 29.83 11.43 1.86
CA ARG A 18 29.13 11.76 3.10
C ARG A 18 28.91 13.27 3.24
N ASN A 19 29.89 14.09 2.87
CA ASN A 19 29.74 15.55 2.90
C ASN A 19 28.78 16.05 1.82
N LEU A 20 28.78 15.45 0.63
CA LEU A 20 27.83 15.78 -0.44
C LEU A 20 26.39 15.37 -0.10
N THR A 21 26.18 14.18 0.45
CA THR A 21 24.86 13.74 0.92
C THR A 21 24.40 14.58 2.10
N ARG A 22 25.28 14.90 3.06
CA ARG A 22 24.98 15.81 4.17
C ARG A 22 24.62 17.21 3.68
N ARG A 23 25.36 17.78 2.73
CA ARG A 23 25.06 19.12 2.14
C ARG A 23 23.75 19.13 1.37
N ARG A 24 23.38 18.02 0.69
CA ARG A 24 22.08 17.89 0.03
C ARG A 24 20.94 17.75 1.03
N LEU A 25 21.11 16.90 2.05
CA LEU A 25 20.12 16.74 3.13
C LEU A 25 19.95 18.02 3.95
N ARG A 26 21.04 18.77 4.17
CA ARG A 26 21.00 20.04 4.89
C ARG A 26 20.25 21.11 4.10
N ARG A 27 20.55 21.27 2.81
CA ARG A 27 19.78 22.17 1.92
C ARG A 27 18.31 21.78 1.83
N TRP A 28 18.01 20.49 1.92
CA TRP A 28 16.64 19.99 1.95
C TRP A 28 15.91 20.36 3.24
N ILE A 29 16.55 20.19 4.40
CA ILE A 29 15.97 20.58 5.69
C ILE A 29 15.86 22.10 5.79
N GLU A 30 16.83 22.84 5.26
CA GLU A 30 16.83 24.32 5.24
C GLU A 30 15.68 24.91 4.39
N SER A 31 15.06 24.13 3.50
CA SER A 31 13.88 24.58 2.75
C SER A 31 12.53 24.28 3.43
N VAL A 32 12.52 23.45 4.48
CA VAL A 32 11.29 23.02 5.15
C VAL A 32 11.06 23.89 6.39
N HIS A 33 10.02 24.72 6.33
CA HIS A 33 9.65 25.65 7.41
C HIS A 33 8.28 25.33 8.02
N ASP A 34 7.49 24.53 7.30
CA ASP A 34 6.13 24.16 7.64
C ASP A 34 5.74 22.85 6.93
N VAL A 35 4.49 22.46 7.08
CA VAL A 35 3.95 21.27 6.44
C VAL A 35 3.90 21.42 4.91
N GLN A 36 3.53 22.60 4.40
CA GLN A 36 3.38 22.84 2.97
C GLN A 36 4.71 22.67 2.22
N SER A 37 5.77 23.31 2.69
CA SER A 37 7.13 23.19 2.16
C SER A 37 7.66 21.75 2.23
N MET A 38 7.28 20.97 3.26
CA MET A 38 7.58 19.54 3.29
C MET A 38 6.89 18.77 2.16
N GLN A 39 5.61 19.07 1.89
CA GLN A 39 4.82 18.41 0.84
C GLN A 39 5.37 18.71 -0.56
N GLU A 40 5.83 19.94 -0.82
CA GLU A 40 6.50 20.29 -2.08
C GLU A 40 7.72 19.40 -2.35
N VAL A 41 8.50 19.10 -1.30
CA VAL A 41 9.64 18.21 -1.46
C VAL A 41 9.21 16.76 -1.67
N VAL A 42 8.22 16.28 -0.91
CA VAL A 42 7.65 14.94 -1.14
C VAL A 42 7.20 14.81 -2.58
N GLU A 43 6.47 15.80 -3.10
CA GLU A 43 6.03 15.85 -4.50
C GLU A 43 7.22 15.79 -5.47
N PHE A 44 8.28 16.58 -5.25
CA PHE A 44 9.46 16.54 -6.10
C PHE A 44 10.09 15.14 -6.19
N TYR A 45 10.24 14.46 -5.05
CA TYR A 45 10.79 13.11 -5.01
C TYR A 45 9.85 12.07 -5.61
N MET A 46 8.54 12.21 -5.39
CA MET A 46 7.53 11.35 -6.00
C MET A 46 7.52 11.51 -7.52
N ASN A 47 7.54 12.73 -8.04
CA ASN A 47 7.64 13.02 -9.47
C ASN A 47 8.89 12.41 -10.11
N ARG A 48 10.02 12.44 -9.38
CA ARG A 48 11.24 11.76 -9.80
C ARG A 48 11.09 10.23 -9.78
N SER A 49 10.48 9.68 -8.73
CA SER A 49 10.24 8.24 -8.58
C SER A 49 9.36 7.71 -9.71
N ILE A 50 8.24 8.39 -10.00
CA ILE A 50 7.33 8.09 -11.11
C ILE A 50 8.11 8.06 -12.42
N ARG A 51 8.79 9.16 -12.77
CA ARG A 51 9.53 9.26 -14.04
C ARG A 51 10.62 8.20 -14.23
N THR A 52 11.21 7.71 -13.15
CA THR A 52 12.39 6.81 -13.22
C THR A 52 12.10 5.36 -12.90
N THR A 53 10.98 5.06 -12.25
CA THR A 53 10.65 3.72 -11.74
C THR A 53 9.28 3.22 -12.18
N THR A 54 8.50 4.00 -12.93
CA THR A 54 7.20 3.58 -13.47
C THR A 54 7.12 3.87 -14.97
N TRP A 55 6.16 3.25 -15.66
CA TRP A 55 5.73 3.64 -17.01
C TRP A 55 4.61 4.69 -17.00
N GLY A 56 4.05 4.96 -15.82
CA GLY A 56 2.99 5.93 -15.63
C GLY A 56 2.34 5.76 -14.27
N LEU A 57 1.70 6.83 -13.80
CA LEU A 57 0.77 6.82 -12.69
C LEU A 57 -0.58 7.29 -13.26
N SER A 58 -1.63 6.52 -13.01
CA SER A 58 -3.00 6.83 -13.42
C SER A 58 -3.94 6.75 -12.23
N GLN A 59 -5.11 7.37 -12.34
CA GLN A 59 -6.12 7.36 -11.30
C GLN A 59 -7.52 7.32 -11.91
N ASP A 60 -8.48 6.78 -11.15
CA ASP A 60 -9.93 6.83 -11.45
C ASP A 60 -10.70 7.15 -10.16
N GLY A 61 -11.88 7.76 -10.27
CA GLY A 61 -12.85 7.93 -9.18
C GLY A 61 -12.64 9.15 -8.29
N LEU A 62 -11.45 9.76 -8.30
CA LEU A 62 -11.18 10.96 -7.48
C LEU A 62 -12.04 12.15 -7.92
N GLU A 63 -12.36 12.24 -9.20
CA GLU A 63 -13.23 13.26 -9.80
C GLU A 63 -14.65 13.28 -9.25
N LYS A 64 -15.09 12.20 -8.57
CA LYS A 64 -16.41 12.13 -7.93
C LYS A 64 -16.49 12.90 -6.61
N PHE A 65 -15.35 13.28 -6.04
CA PHE A 65 -15.26 13.94 -4.75
C PHE A 65 -15.03 15.45 -4.91
N GLN A 66 -15.55 16.23 -3.96
CA GLN A 66 -15.32 17.66 -3.90
C GLN A 66 -14.40 17.99 -2.71
N PRO A 67 -13.45 18.93 -2.88
CA PRO A 67 -12.67 19.45 -1.76
C PRO A 67 -13.59 20.04 -0.66
N GLY A 68 -13.13 19.99 0.59
CA GLY A 68 -13.84 20.54 1.76
C GLY A 68 -14.59 19.51 2.60
N LYS A 69 -14.81 18.29 2.09
CA LYS A 69 -15.25 17.15 2.90
C LYS A 69 -14.08 16.19 3.12
N ALA A 70 -13.75 15.91 4.37
CA ALA A 70 -12.71 14.93 4.71
C ALA A 70 -13.23 13.50 4.65
N HIS A 71 -12.34 12.59 4.27
CA HIS A 71 -12.65 11.16 4.11
C HIS A 71 -11.58 10.31 4.80
N VAL A 72 -11.99 9.13 5.26
CA VAL A 72 -11.06 8.05 5.63
C VAL A 72 -10.85 7.14 4.43
N PHE A 73 -9.71 7.26 3.78
CA PHE A 73 -9.28 6.39 2.68
C PHE A 73 -8.73 5.08 3.23
N VAL A 74 -9.48 3.99 3.01
CA VAL A 74 -9.07 2.63 3.42
C VAL A 74 -8.50 1.90 2.22
N SER A 75 -7.21 1.60 2.24
CA SER A 75 -6.50 1.09 1.06
C SER A 75 -6.02 -0.35 1.23
N ASN A 76 -5.94 -1.09 0.13
CA ASN A 76 -5.03 -2.23 0.09
C ASN A 76 -3.60 -1.76 0.31
N HIS A 77 -2.76 -2.65 0.81
CA HIS A 77 -1.40 -2.28 1.19
C HIS A 77 -0.41 -3.29 0.63
N ARG A 78 0.35 -2.90 -0.39
CA ARG A 78 1.35 -3.73 -1.07
C ARG A 78 2.76 -3.18 -0.92
N ASP A 79 2.92 -1.86 -0.76
CA ASP A 79 4.19 -1.20 -0.51
C ASP A 79 4.14 -0.33 0.75
N ILE A 80 5.17 -0.40 1.59
CA ILE A 80 5.21 0.28 2.90
C ILE A 80 5.02 1.79 2.77
N VAL A 81 5.67 2.42 1.78
CA VAL A 81 5.78 3.89 1.69
C VAL A 81 5.08 4.42 0.45
N MET A 82 5.16 3.68 -0.66
CA MET A 82 4.65 4.18 -1.93
C MET A 82 3.13 4.23 -1.97
N ASP A 83 2.43 3.36 -1.23
CA ASP A 83 0.96 3.33 -1.19
C ASP A 83 0.34 4.65 -0.68
N PRO A 84 0.64 5.10 0.57
CA PRO A 84 0.15 6.38 1.03
C PRO A 84 0.73 7.55 0.23
N ALA A 85 1.96 7.44 -0.26
CA ALA A 85 2.60 8.53 -1.01
C ALA A 85 1.94 8.78 -2.38
N PHE A 86 1.56 7.73 -3.11
CA PHE A 86 0.81 7.89 -4.37
C PHE A 86 -0.58 8.47 -4.12
N THR A 87 -1.28 7.97 -3.11
CA THR A 87 -2.60 8.49 -2.73
C THR A 87 -2.52 9.98 -2.36
N ASN A 88 -1.54 10.35 -1.52
CA ASN A 88 -1.35 11.74 -1.09
C ASN A 88 -1.02 12.67 -2.27
N LEU A 89 -0.14 12.24 -3.18
CA LEU A 89 0.22 13.03 -4.36
C LEU A 89 -0.99 13.32 -5.25
N LEU A 90 -1.84 12.32 -5.45
CA LEU A 90 -3.03 12.44 -6.30
C LEU A 90 -4.07 13.37 -5.67
N LEU A 91 -4.30 13.25 -4.36
CA LEU A 91 -5.15 14.17 -3.60
C LEU A 91 -4.64 15.61 -3.65
N HIS A 92 -3.34 15.80 -3.39
CA HIS A 92 -2.69 17.12 -3.45
C HIS A 92 -2.86 17.77 -4.83
N ARG A 93 -2.64 17.02 -5.92
CA ARG A 93 -2.82 17.51 -7.29
C ARG A 93 -4.26 17.85 -7.64
N ALA A 94 -5.22 17.21 -6.99
CA ALA A 94 -6.65 17.48 -7.14
C ALA A 94 -7.15 18.60 -6.21
N GLY A 95 -6.26 19.25 -5.43
CA GLY A 95 -6.60 20.35 -4.54
C GLY A 95 -7.19 19.94 -3.19
N PHE A 96 -7.08 18.66 -2.81
CA PHE A 96 -7.49 18.18 -1.49
C PHE A 96 -6.39 18.45 -0.45
N SER A 97 -6.79 18.50 0.83
CA SER A 97 -5.84 18.46 1.95
C SER A 97 -5.05 17.15 1.94
N THR A 98 -3.77 17.23 2.28
CA THR A 98 -2.89 16.06 2.36
C THR A 98 -3.30 15.11 3.47
N LEU A 99 -2.92 13.85 3.34
CA LEU A 99 -3.31 12.77 4.24
C LEU A 99 -2.66 12.84 5.62
N GLN A 100 -3.46 12.54 6.64
CA GLN A 100 -3.00 12.01 7.92
C GLN A 100 -2.78 10.50 7.76
N ILE A 101 -1.54 10.01 7.94
CA ILE A 101 -1.17 8.64 7.54
C ILE A 101 -0.92 7.76 8.76
N GLY A 102 -1.66 6.64 8.87
CA GLY A 102 -1.41 5.64 9.91
C GLY A 102 -0.12 4.85 9.66
N VAL A 103 0.86 4.97 10.57
CA VAL A 103 2.17 4.31 10.47
C VAL A 103 2.42 3.43 11.70
N GLY A 104 2.92 2.22 11.47
CA GLY A 104 3.30 1.31 12.55
C GLY A 104 4.50 1.82 13.37
N ASP A 105 4.44 1.64 14.68
CA ASP A 105 5.53 1.95 15.63
C ASP A 105 6.88 1.29 15.28
N ASN A 106 6.86 0.14 14.58
CA ASN A 106 8.04 -0.58 14.13
C ASN A 106 8.98 0.26 13.25
N LEU A 107 8.44 1.24 12.51
CA LEU A 107 9.21 2.11 11.61
C LEU A 107 9.85 3.32 12.33
N LEU A 108 9.47 3.58 13.57
CA LEU A 108 9.81 4.82 14.30
C LEU A 108 10.99 4.67 15.27
N LYS A 109 11.75 3.58 15.17
CA LYS A 109 12.85 3.26 16.12
C LYS A 109 14.00 4.28 16.14
N LYS A 110 14.09 5.18 15.16
CA LYS A 110 15.11 6.23 15.10
C LYS A 110 14.47 7.61 15.25
N PRO A 111 14.94 8.49 16.15
CA PRO A 111 14.31 9.79 16.42
C PRO A 111 14.04 10.63 15.17
N PHE A 112 15.02 10.75 14.27
CA PHE A 112 14.83 11.54 13.03
C PHE A 112 13.75 10.97 12.09
N VAL A 113 13.51 9.64 12.12
CA VAL A 113 12.45 9.02 11.31
C VAL A 113 11.10 9.36 11.91
N ALA A 114 10.99 9.39 13.25
CA ALA A 114 9.78 9.82 13.93
C ALA A 114 9.45 11.29 13.60
N ASP A 115 10.44 12.18 13.60
CA ASP A 115 10.22 13.60 13.25
C ASP A 115 9.80 13.76 11.79
N LEU A 116 10.40 13.00 10.87
CA LEU A 116 10.01 12.99 9.47
C LEU A 116 8.57 12.51 9.24
N MET A 117 8.16 11.46 9.96
CA MET A 117 6.79 10.93 9.89
C MET A 117 5.80 11.95 10.46
N ARG A 118 6.12 12.62 11.58
CA ARG A 118 5.29 13.71 12.12
C ARG A 118 5.14 14.88 11.15
N LEU A 119 6.23 15.29 10.48
CA LEU A 119 6.18 16.33 9.45
C LEU A 119 5.31 15.94 8.24
N ASN A 120 5.18 14.65 7.97
CA ASN A 120 4.29 14.11 6.94
C ASN A 120 2.88 13.79 7.47
N LYS A 121 2.46 14.43 8.58
CA LYS A 121 1.14 14.21 9.19
C LYS A 121 0.88 12.72 9.53
N SER A 122 1.90 11.93 9.83
CA SER A 122 1.71 10.54 10.23
C SER A 122 1.37 10.41 11.71
N PHE A 123 0.39 9.58 12.03
CA PHE A 123 0.07 9.15 13.40
C PHE A 123 0.50 7.71 13.65
N ILE A 124 0.71 7.36 14.92
CA ILE A 124 1.31 6.09 15.32
C ILE A 124 0.22 5.05 15.59
N VAL A 125 0.37 3.88 14.97
CA VAL A 125 -0.41 2.69 15.27
C VAL A 125 0.45 1.74 16.10
N HIS A 126 0.08 1.54 17.36
CA HIS A 126 0.80 0.69 18.30
C HIS A 126 0.48 -0.80 18.06
N ARG A 127 1.53 -1.62 17.91
CA ARG A 127 1.38 -3.04 17.51
C ARG A 127 1.73 -4.03 18.62
N SER A 128 2.60 -3.64 19.54
CA SER A 128 3.12 -4.54 20.58
C SER A 128 2.35 -4.50 21.90
N LEU A 129 1.37 -3.59 22.04
CA LEU A 129 0.57 -3.45 23.25
C LEU A 129 -0.37 -4.66 23.43
N LYS A 130 -0.71 -4.97 24.69
CA LYS A 130 -1.59 -6.09 25.04
C LYS A 130 -2.66 -5.68 26.04
N GLY A 131 -3.78 -6.41 26.02
CA GLY A 131 -4.85 -6.25 27.00
C GLY A 131 -5.43 -4.83 27.05
N ARG A 132 -5.52 -4.26 28.26
CA ARG A 132 -6.13 -2.95 28.49
C ARG A 132 -5.38 -1.80 27.81
N GLU A 133 -4.06 -1.86 27.75
CA GLU A 133 -3.25 -0.81 27.09
C GLU A 133 -3.53 -0.73 25.60
N LEU A 134 -3.66 -1.90 24.95
CA LEU A 134 -4.05 -1.96 23.54
C LEU A 134 -5.43 -1.36 23.33
N LEU A 135 -6.41 -1.69 24.18
CA LEU A 135 -7.77 -1.15 24.05
C LEU A 135 -7.80 0.38 24.18
N LEU A 136 -7.05 0.94 25.15
CA LEU A 136 -6.95 2.39 25.32
C LEU A 136 -6.25 3.06 24.11
N ALA A 137 -5.20 2.44 23.57
CA ALA A 137 -4.52 2.94 22.39
C ALA A 137 -5.42 2.91 21.14
N LEU A 138 -6.20 1.84 20.95
CA LEU A 138 -7.18 1.73 19.85
C LEU A 138 -8.33 2.74 20.00
N GLN A 139 -8.81 2.96 21.22
CA GLN A 139 -9.81 3.99 21.53
C GLN A 139 -9.29 5.38 21.15
N LEU A 140 -8.09 5.75 21.63
CA LEU A 140 -7.46 7.04 21.34
C LEU A 140 -7.21 7.23 19.84
N LEU A 141 -6.74 6.17 19.16
CA LEU A 141 -6.54 6.19 17.72
C LEU A 141 -7.84 6.49 16.97
N SER A 142 -8.93 5.82 17.37
CA SER A 142 -10.24 6.04 16.77
C SER A 142 -10.75 7.47 17.02
N GLU A 143 -10.66 7.96 18.26
CA GLU A 143 -11.01 9.34 18.61
C GLU A 143 -10.23 10.36 17.79
N TYR A 144 -8.94 10.12 17.57
CA TYR A 144 -8.11 10.97 16.73
C TYR A 144 -8.52 10.95 15.26
N ILE A 145 -8.84 9.78 14.69
CA ILE A 145 -9.32 9.68 13.30
C ILE A 145 -10.64 10.44 13.12
N HIS A 146 -11.58 10.28 14.06
CA HIS A 146 -12.83 11.06 14.08
C HIS A 146 -12.56 12.56 14.15
N HIS A 147 -11.67 12.97 15.05
CA HIS A 147 -11.26 14.37 15.17
C HIS A 147 -10.66 14.92 13.87
N CYS A 148 -9.81 14.16 13.18
CA CYS A 148 -9.26 14.58 11.88
C CYS A 148 -10.37 14.84 10.85
N VAL A 149 -11.36 13.94 10.74
CA VAL A 149 -12.46 14.11 9.79
C VAL A 149 -13.30 15.34 10.15
N GLU A 150 -13.57 15.55 11.45
CA GLU A 150 -14.28 16.73 11.96
C GLU A 150 -13.52 18.05 11.66
N ASP A 151 -12.19 18.02 11.71
CA ASP A 151 -11.30 19.14 11.37
C ASP A 151 -11.01 19.26 9.85
N SER A 152 -11.75 18.53 9.01
CA SER A 152 -11.60 18.55 7.54
C SER A 152 -10.23 18.08 7.03
N GLU A 153 -9.59 17.17 7.77
CA GLU A 153 -8.32 16.52 7.43
C GLU A 153 -8.55 15.08 6.95
N ASN A 154 -8.11 14.78 5.72
CA ASN A 154 -8.22 13.44 5.15
C ASN A 154 -7.31 12.43 5.88
N VAL A 155 -7.77 11.19 6.04
CA VAL A 155 -7.01 10.13 6.70
C VAL A 155 -6.74 9.00 5.71
N TRP A 156 -5.55 8.39 5.78
CA TRP A 156 -5.25 7.15 5.08
C TRP A 156 -4.86 6.06 6.07
N ILE A 157 -5.46 4.89 5.88
CA ILE A 157 -5.18 3.70 6.68
C ILE A 157 -5.20 2.45 5.80
N ALA A 158 -4.29 1.52 6.08
CA ALA A 158 -4.29 0.22 5.43
C ALA A 158 -5.46 -0.63 5.94
N GLN A 159 -6.09 -1.40 5.05
CA GLN A 159 -7.25 -2.27 5.34
C GLN A 159 -6.97 -3.40 6.36
N ARG A 160 -5.69 -3.64 6.68
CA ARG A 160 -5.25 -4.58 7.71
C ARG A 160 -3.85 -4.24 8.20
N GLU A 161 -3.44 -4.82 9.31
CA GLU A 161 -2.06 -4.67 9.78
C GLU A 161 -1.09 -5.37 8.81
N GLY A 162 -0.17 -4.58 8.26
CA GLY A 162 0.89 -5.05 7.38
C GLY A 162 0.43 -5.22 5.93
N ARG A 163 1.41 -5.28 5.03
CA ARG A 163 1.19 -5.41 3.59
C ARG A 163 0.77 -6.83 3.20
N ALA A 164 -0.02 -6.96 2.13
CA ALA A 164 -0.29 -8.22 1.47
C ALA A 164 1.00 -8.82 0.88
N LYS A 165 1.26 -10.09 1.20
CA LYS A 165 2.45 -10.82 0.77
C LYS A 165 2.14 -11.75 -0.40
N ASP A 166 0.94 -12.31 -0.38
CA ASP A 166 0.38 -13.24 -1.35
C ASP A 166 -0.50 -12.54 -2.40
N GLY A 167 -0.67 -11.22 -2.35
CA GLY A 167 -1.54 -10.49 -3.28
C GLY A 167 -3.03 -10.68 -3.01
N ILE A 168 -3.39 -11.26 -1.86
CA ILE A 168 -4.78 -11.35 -1.38
C ILE A 168 -5.06 -10.12 -0.50
N ASP A 169 -5.93 -9.25 -1.03
CA ASP A 169 -6.37 -8.04 -0.36
C ASP A 169 -7.69 -8.34 0.38
N ARG A 170 -7.60 -8.56 1.69
CA ARG A 170 -8.74 -8.71 2.62
C ARG A 170 -8.67 -7.69 3.77
N THR A 171 -9.81 -7.12 4.12
CA THR A 171 -9.96 -6.14 5.19
C THR A 171 -10.14 -6.87 6.50
N ASP A 172 -9.43 -6.42 7.54
CA ASP A 172 -9.56 -6.99 8.88
C ASP A 172 -10.81 -6.41 9.58
N PRO A 173 -11.81 -7.20 9.99
CA PRO A 173 -12.96 -6.70 10.76
C PRO A 173 -12.56 -5.97 12.05
N ALA A 174 -11.38 -6.27 12.63
CA ALA A 174 -10.86 -5.55 13.77
C ALA A 174 -10.55 -4.07 13.46
N LEU A 175 -10.16 -3.76 12.21
CA LEU A 175 -10.00 -2.37 11.75
C LEU A 175 -11.34 -1.63 11.83
N VAL A 176 -12.40 -2.25 11.31
CA VAL A 176 -13.75 -1.65 11.32
C VAL A 176 -14.23 -1.42 12.76
N LYS A 177 -14.06 -2.41 13.63
CA LYS A 177 -14.39 -2.30 15.06
C LYS A 177 -13.60 -1.15 15.70
N MET A 178 -12.31 -1.04 15.41
CA MET A 178 -11.46 0.06 15.89
C MET A 178 -11.97 1.42 15.42
N LEU A 179 -12.30 1.59 14.13
CA LEU A 179 -12.81 2.86 13.59
C LEU A 179 -14.12 3.30 14.26
N ALA A 180 -14.93 2.36 14.75
CA ALA A 180 -16.18 2.68 15.45
C ALA A 180 -15.97 3.11 16.92
N MET A 181 -14.83 2.79 17.54
CA MET A 181 -14.60 2.98 18.99
C MET A 181 -14.67 4.46 19.44
N GLY A 182 -14.24 5.41 18.61
CA GLY A 182 -14.17 6.83 18.93
C GLY A 182 -15.53 7.45 19.24
N LYS A 183 -16.60 6.87 18.70
CA LYS A 183 -17.99 7.22 19.00
C LYS A 183 -18.78 6.00 19.50
N ARG A 184 -18.19 5.15 20.35
CA ARG A 184 -18.80 3.91 20.88
C ARG A 184 -20.17 4.01 21.56
N LYS A 185 -20.67 5.23 21.81
CA LYS A 185 -22.04 5.47 22.32
C LYS A 185 -23.08 5.41 21.20
N LEU A 186 -22.65 5.57 19.95
CA LEU A 186 -23.45 5.42 18.76
C LEU A 186 -23.43 3.95 18.31
N PRO A 187 -24.46 3.50 17.58
CA PRO A 187 -24.40 2.24 16.84
C PRO A 187 -23.24 2.23 15.83
N LEU A 188 -22.78 1.05 15.43
CA LEU A 188 -21.57 0.90 14.62
C LEU A 188 -21.71 1.63 13.28
N TYR A 189 -22.85 1.45 12.61
CA TYR A 189 -23.09 2.08 11.31
C TYR A 189 -23.05 3.61 11.38
N GLU A 190 -23.61 4.20 12.44
CA GLU A 190 -23.68 5.66 12.63
C GLU A 190 -22.30 6.23 12.97
N SER A 191 -21.53 5.53 13.81
CA SER A 191 -20.13 5.88 14.08
C SER A 191 -19.29 5.88 12.79
N LEU A 192 -19.42 4.84 11.96
CA LEU A 192 -18.67 4.75 10.71
C LEU A 192 -19.15 5.73 9.64
N ALA A 193 -20.44 6.08 9.61
CA ALA A 193 -20.98 7.05 8.66
C ALA A 193 -20.31 8.43 8.79
N GLY A 194 -19.95 8.83 10.01
CA GLY A 194 -19.21 10.07 10.27
C GLY A 194 -17.78 10.09 9.72
N LEU A 195 -17.22 8.95 9.32
CA LEU A 195 -15.86 8.84 8.80
C LEU A 195 -15.77 8.93 7.27
N HIS A 196 -16.91 8.91 6.57
CA HIS A 196 -16.97 9.02 5.10
C HIS A 196 -15.97 8.06 4.42
N ILE A 197 -16.03 6.78 4.78
CA ILE A 197 -15.02 5.79 4.39
C ILE A 197 -15.04 5.59 2.86
N VAL A 198 -13.89 5.77 2.23
CA VAL A 198 -13.69 5.53 0.79
C VAL A 198 -12.67 4.42 0.59
N PRO A 199 -13.06 3.25 0.05
CA PRO A 199 -12.11 2.19 -0.30
C PRO A 199 -11.19 2.63 -1.46
N VAL A 200 -9.89 2.36 -1.34
CA VAL A 200 -8.88 2.72 -2.36
C VAL A 200 -8.14 1.46 -2.83
N ALA A 201 -8.10 1.25 -4.14
CA ALA A 201 -7.35 0.15 -4.75
C ALA A 201 -6.07 0.67 -5.40
N ILE A 202 -4.92 0.26 -4.89
CA ILE A 202 -3.59 0.56 -5.43
C ILE A 202 -3.05 -0.66 -6.15
N SER A 203 -2.78 -0.47 -7.44
CA SER A 203 -2.43 -1.55 -8.37
C SER A 203 -1.06 -1.30 -8.97
N TYR A 204 -0.19 -2.30 -8.86
CA TYR A 204 1.16 -2.29 -9.40
C TYR A 204 1.25 -3.34 -10.49
N GLU A 205 1.70 -2.96 -11.66
CA GLU A 205 2.00 -3.92 -12.72
C GLU A 205 3.15 -4.85 -12.32
N PHE A 206 4.16 -4.29 -11.64
CA PHE A 206 5.20 -5.05 -10.98
C PHE A 206 5.34 -4.63 -9.53
N ASP A 207 5.20 -5.58 -8.61
CA ASP A 207 5.44 -5.33 -7.21
C ASP A 207 6.95 -5.16 -6.97
N PRO A 208 7.41 -4.03 -6.40
CA PRO A 208 8.84 -3.79 -6.17
C PRO A 208 9.42 -4.73 -5.09
N CYS A 209 8.57 -5.33 -4.25
CA CYS A 209 8.94 -6.20 -3.14
C CYS A 209 8.53 -7.67 -3.36
N ASP A 210 8.10 -8.06 -4.56
CA ASP A 210 7.66 -9.42 -4.90
C ASP A 210 8.57 -10.54 -4.39
N GLU A 211 9.86 -10.52 -4.74
CA GLU A 211 10.82 -11.54 -4.30
C GLU A 211 10.97 -11.57 -2.77
N PHE A 212 10.96 -10.41 -2.12
CA PHE A 212 11.06 -10.36 -0.66
C PHE A 212 9.82 -10.93 0.02
N LYS A 213 8.63 -10.69 -0.56
CA LYS A 213 7.37 -11.26 -0.09
C LYS A 213 7.35 -12.78 -0.30
N ALA A 214 7.81 -13.27 -1.44
CA ALA A 214 7.93 -14.69 -1.71
C ALA A 214 8.89 -15.38 -0.72
N ARG A 215 10.05 -14.77 -0.41
CA ARG A 215 10.99 -15.28 0.61
C ARG A 215 10.37 -15.33 2.00
N GLU A 216 9.68 -14.27 2.40
CA GLU A 216 8.97 -14.21 3.69
C GLU A 216 7.89 -15.29 3.79
N LEU A 217 7.09 -15.48 2.75
CA LEU A 217 6.08 -16.56 2.70
C LEU A 217 6.72 -17.95 2.75
N HIS A 218 7.85 -18.14 2.06
CA HIS A 218 8.56 -19.41 2.06
C HIS A 218 9.10 -19.75 3.45
N GLU A 219 9.74 -18.78 4.12
CA GLU A 219 10.27 -18.96 5.48
C GLU A 219 9.16 -19.29 6.48
N VAL A 220 8.01 -18.61 6.41
CA VAL A 220 6.84 -18.96 7.25
C VAL A 220 6.37 -20.39 6.96
N ARG A 221 6.31 -20.80 5.69
CA ARG A 221 5.86 -22.16 5.32
C ARG A 221 6.83 -23.26 5.78
N THR A 222 8.14 -23.00 5.76
CA THR A 222 9.15 -24.03 6.07
C THR A 222 9.56 -24.04 7.54
N THR A 223 9.57 -22.89 8.20
CA THR A 223 10.05 -22.74 9.59
C THR A 223 8.94 -22.40 10.59
N GLY A 224 7.73 -22.10 10.11
CA GLY A 224 6.57 -21.73 10.94
C GLY A 224 6.53 -20.26 11.36
N SER A 225 7.58 -19.47 11.14
CA SER A 225 7.61 -18.05 11.53
C SER A 225 8.52 -17.21 10.63
N PHE A 226 8.40 -15.89 10.72
CA PHE A 226 9.33 -14.95 10.09
C PHE A 226 9.56 -13.77 11.01
N THR A 227 10.83 -13.51 11.35
CA THR A 227 11.18 -12.39 12.24
C THR A 227 11.66 -11.19 11.43
N ARG A 228 10.87 -10.12 11.41
CA ARG A 228 11.26 -8.87 10.77
C ARG A 228 12.32 -8.13 11.56
N THR A 229 13.39 -7.75 10.87
CA THR A 229 14.44 -6.88 11.41
C THR A 229 14.27 -5.45 10.91
N ALA A 230 14.74 -4.47 11.68
CA ALA A 230 14.73 -3.07 11.25
C ALA A 230 15.55 -2.85 9.97
N ALA A 231 16.61 -3.64 9.77
CA ALA A 231 17.38 -3.64 8.53
C ALA A 231 16.57 -4.20 7.35
N GLY A 232 15.72 -5.21 7.59
CA GLY A 232 14.77 -5.72 6.62
C GLY A 232 13.77 -4.66 6.17
N ASP A 233 13.13 -3.96 7.11
CA ASP A 233 12.17 -2.89 6.80
C ASP A 233 12.80 -1.79 5.93
N LEU A 234 14.04 -1.37 6.22
CA LEU A 234 14.77 -0.40 5.39
C LEU A 234 15.03 -0.91 3.97
N ARG A 235 15.30 -2.21 3.78
CA ARG A 235 15.47 -2.80 2.44
C ARG A 235 14.16 -2.78 1.65
N HIS A 236 13.04 -3.07 2.31
CA HIS A 236 11.72 -2.98 1.68
C HIS A 236 11.36 -1.56 1.27
N ILE A 237 11.57 -0.58 2.16
CA ILE A 237 11.35 0.85 1.87
C ILE A 237 12.22 1.28 0.67
N ALA A 238 13.52 0.95 0.71
CA ALA A 238 14.42 1.28 -0.38
C ALA A 238 14.01 0.62 -1.71
N ALA A 239 13.57 -0.63 -1.66
CA ALA A 239 13.06 -1.36 -2.82
C ALA A 239 11.82 -0.70 -3.41
N GLY A 240 10.83 -0.38 -2.57
CA GLY A 240 9.64 0.39 -2.94
C GLY A 240 9.98 1.69 -3.65
N MET A 241 10.96 2.45 -3.15
CA MET A 241 11.33 3.73 -3.76
C MET A 241 12.17 3.61 -5.03
N THR A 242 12.93 2.53 -5.22
CA THR A 242 13.98 2.48 -6.26
C THR A 242 13.77 1.44 -7.35
N ARG A 243 13.00 0.37 -7.10
CA ARG A 243 12.74 -0.68 -8.08
C ARG A 243 11.62 -0.29 -9.04
N PHE A 244 11.69 -0.89 -10.22
CA PHE A 244 10.75 -0.66 -11.31
C PHE A 244 9.40 -1.33 -11.04
N LYS A 245 8.31 -0.58 -11.28
CA LYS A 245 6.93 -0.93 -10.92
C LYS A 245 5.99 -1.09 -12.11
N GLY A 246 6.45 -0.80 -13.33
CA GLY A 246 5.59 -0.72 -14.51
C GLY A 246 4.56 0.40 -14.37
N ARG A 247 3.34 0.17 -14.81
CA ARG A 247 2.19 1.05 -14.61
C ARG A 247 1.68 0.95 -13.17
N VAL A 248 1.41 2.09 -12.56
CA VAL A 248 0.75 2.19 -11.26
C VAL A 248 -0.62 2.84 -11.46
N HIS A 249 -1.64 2.29 -10.81
CA HIS A 249 -2.99 2.81 -10.87
C HIS A 249 -3.61 2.90 -9.47
N VAL A 250 -4.22 4.03 -9.16
CA VAL A 250 -4.92 4.28 -7.90
C VAL A 250 -6.39 4.56 -8.20
N ALA A 251 -7.27 3.64 -7.83
CA ALA A 251 -8.71 3.81 -8.01
C ALA A 251 -9.37 4.15 -6.68
N PHE A 252 -10.06 5.30 -6.64
CA PHE A 252 -10.88 5.72 -5.52
C PHE A 252 -12.29 5.15 -5.71
N GLY A 253 -12.76 4.40 -4.72
CA GLY A 253 -14.11 3.84 -4.71
C GLY A 253 -15.17 4.89 -4.41
N GLU A 254 -16.36 4.42 -4.11
CA GLU A 254 -17.47 5.24 -3.63
C GLU A 254 -17.52 5.21 -2.10
N GLU A 255 -17.98 6.31 -1.52
CA GLU A 255 -18.20 6.39 -0.07
C GLU A 255 -19.12 5.26 0.39
N LEU A 256 -18.68 4.51 1.41
CA LEU A 256 -19.43 3.39 1.93
C LEU A 256 -20.71 3.87 2.61
N ARG A 257 -21.83 3.30 2.19
CA ARG A 257 -23.07 3.35 2.95
C ARG A 257 -22.98 2.35 4.09
N CYS A 258 -22.62 2.85 5.26
CA CYS A 258 -22.60 2.06 6.48
C CYS A 258 -24.04 1.92 6.96
N GLU A 259 -24.69 0.82 6.59
CA GLU A 259 -26.07 0.49 6.99
C GLU A 259 -26.13 -0.77 7.88
N ASN A 260 -24.97 -1.40 8.13
CA ASN A 260 -24.88 -2.68 8.83
C ASN A 260 -24.17 -2.50 10.18
N GLU A 261 -24.67 -3.20 11.21
CA GLU A 261 -24.06 -3.30 12.53
C GLU A 261 -22.94 -4.36 12.58
N ASP A 262 -22.86 -5.20 11.56
CA ASP A 262 -21.85 -6.25 11.44
C ASP A 262 -20.56 -5.73 10.79
N ALA A 263 -19.49 -5.70 11.56
CA ALA A 263 -18.17 -5.25 11.12
C ALA A 263 -17.60 -6.13 10.00
N GLU A 264 -17.92 -7.41 10.01
CA GLU A 264 -17.52 -8.38 9.00
C GLU A 264 -18.18 -8.07 7.65
N ALA A 265 -19.46 -7.66 7.67
CA ALA A 265 -20.17 -7.22 6.47
C ALA A 265 -19.63 -5.89 5.91
N VAL A 266 -19.26 -4.95 6.79
CA VAL A 266 -18.60 -3.69 6.38
C VAL A 266 -17.22 -3.96 5.78
N ALA A 267 -16.41 -4.83 6.40
CA ALA A 267 -15.12 -5.26 5.87
C ALA A 267 -15.28 -5.92 4.48
N ALA A 268 -16.31 -6.75 4.31
CA ALA A 268 -16.63 -7.33 3.01
C ALA A 268 -17.06 -6.26 1.97
N ALA A 269 -17.70 -5.17 2.39
CA ALA A 269 -18.06 -4.06 1.50
C ALA A 269 -16.82 -3.28 1.03
N VAL A 270 -15.85 -3.05 1.92
CA VAL A 270 -14.52 -2.51 1.57
C VAL A 270 -13.84 -3.43 0.55
N ASP A 271 -13.76 -4.72 0.86
CA ASP A 271 -13.13 -5.73 0.00
C ASP A 271 -13.74 -5.76 -1.40
N ARG A 272 -15.07 -5.76 -1.51
CA ARG A 272 -15.76 -5.75 -2.81
C ARG A 272 -15.32 -4.58 -3.68
N GLN A 273 -15.24 -3.37 -3.12
CA GLN A 273 -14.80 -2.21 -3.88
C GLN A 273 -13.32 -2.30 -4.25
N ILE A 274 -12.45 -2.67 -3.31
CA ILE A 274 -11.00 -2.78 -3.56
C ILE A 274 -10.71 -3.84 -4.64
N ILE A 275 -11.33 -5.01 -4.54
CA ILE A 275 -11.16 -6.11 -5.49
C ILE A 275 -11.68 -5.73 -6.87
N ARG A 276 -12.84 -5.06 -6.97
CA ARG A 276 -13.41 -4.62 -8.26
C ARG A 276 -12.56 -3.52 -8.90
N ASN A 277 -12.10 -2.55 -8.11
CA ASN A 277 -11.37 -1.39 -8.59
C ASN A 277 -9.88 -1.67 -8.84
N TYR A 278 -9.35 -2.81 -8.40
CA TYR A 278 -7.97 -3.19 -8.68
C TYR A 278 -7.68 -3.24 -10.19
N ARG A 279 -6.66 -2.59 -10.70
CA ARG A 279 -6.32 -2.70 -12.12
C ARG A 279 -5.50 -3.95 -12.37
N LEU A 280 -6.11 -4.93 -13.04
CA LEU A 280 -5.41 -6.14 -13.48
C LEU A 280 -4.57 -5.82 -14.71
N TYR A 281 -3.31 -6.24 -14.66
CA TYR A 281 -2.34 -6.16 -15.73
C TYR A 281 -2.04 -7.53 -16.31
N GLU A 282 -1.35 -7.53 -17.44
CA GLU A 282 -0.90 -8.71 -18.17
C GLU A 282 0.01 -9.60 -17.32
N THR A 283 0.74 -9.01 -16.36
CA THR A 283 1.55 -9.75 -15.38
C THR A 283 0.70 -10.63 -14.47
N ASN A 284 -0.50 -10.17 -14.09
CA ASN A 284 -1.43 -10.93 -13.26
C ASN A 284 -1.97 -12.15 -14.02
N TYR A 285 -2.41 -11.95 -15.27
CA TYR A 285 -2.90 -13.03 -16.13
C TYR A 285 -1.79 -13.99 -16.53
N ARG A 286 -0.59 -13.50 -16.85
CA ARG A 286 0.57 -14.35 -17.17
C ARG A 286 0.94 -15.26 -16.01
N ALA A 287 0.90 -14.75 -14.77
CA ALA A 287 1.14 -15.57 -13.60
C ALA A 287 0.07 -16.66 -13.42
N LEU A 288 -1.20 -16.32 -13.67
CA LEU A 288 -2.32 -17.26 -13.60
C LEU A 288 -2.19 -18.38 -14.66
N GLU A 289 -1.88 -18.05 -15.90
CA GLU A 289 -1.66 -19.04 -16.98
C GLU A 289 -0.58 -20.03 -16.62
N ILE A 290 0.57 -19.55 -16.15
CA ILE A 290 1.69 -20.41 -15.76
C ILE A 290 1.26 -21.37 -14.66
N LEU A 291 0.52 -20.91 -13.65
CA LEU A 291 0.01 -21.78 -12.58
C LEU A 291 -0.99 -22.82 -13.11
N LEU A 292 -1.84 -22.45 -14.08
CA LEU A 292 -2.78 -23.38 -14.71
C LEU A 292 -2.08 -24.42 -15.59
N ASP A 293 -1.03 -24.03 -16.30
CA ASP A 293 -0.27 -24.91 -17.20
C ASP A 293 0.67 -25.85 -16.43
N GLU A 294 1.21 -25.40 -15.29
CA GLU A 294 1.98 -26.22 -14.35
C GLU A 294 1.09 -27.14 -13.49
N GLY A 295 -0.25 -27.06 -13.63
CA GLY A 295 -1.20 -27.90 -12.88
C GLY A 295 -1.39 -27.49 -11.41
N GLU A 296 -0.87 -26.34 -11.02
CA GLU A 296 -0.98 -25.78 -9.66
C GLU A 296 -2.38 -25.22 -9.36
N LEU A 297 -3.13 -24.89 -10.41
CA LEU A 297 -4.53 -24.51 -10.36
C LEU A 297 -5.32 -25.34 -11.37
N ASN A 298 -6.49 -25.84 -10.95
CA ASN A 298 -7.38 -26.62 -11.81
C ASN A 298 -8.77 -25.98 -11.84
N SER A 299 -8.92 -24.92 -12.63
CA SER A 299 -10.20 -24.22 -12.81
C SER A 299 -10.43 -23.86 -14.29
N PRO A 300 -11.38 -24.53 -14.98
CA PRO A 300 -11.73 -24.20 -16.35
C PRO A 300 -12.16 -22.73 -16.53
N ALA A 301 -12.85 -22.18 -15.53
CA ALA A 301 -13.31 -20.79 -15.57
C ALA A 301 -12.16 -19.79 -15.47
N LEU A 302 -11.15 -20.04 -14.61
CA LEU A 302 -9.94 -19.22 -14.56
C LEU A 302 -9.13 -19.31 -15.87
N ARG A 303 -9.11 -20.49 -16.51
CA ARG A 303 -8.47 -20.68 -17.83
C ARG A 303 -9.15 -19.84 -18.90
N GLN A 304 -10.49 -19.80 -18.91
CA GLN A 304 -11.25 -18.92 -19.81
C GLN A 304 -10.97 -17.43 -19.53
N ALA A 305 -10.94 -17.03 -18.25
CA ALA A 305 -10.65 -15.66 -17.85
C ALA A 305 -9.26 -15.20 -18.34
N ALA A 306 -8.25 -16.07 -18.26
CA ALA A 306 -6.89 -15.79 -18.72
C ALA A 306 -6.80 -15.64 -20.25
N ALA A 307 -7.53 -16.45 -21.03
CA ALA A 307 -7.46 -16.47 -22.49
C ALA A 307 -8.04 -15.21 -23.18
N SER A 308 -8.85 -14.42 -22.47
CA SER A 308 -9.73 -13.39 -23.05
C SER A 308 -9.13 -11.98 -23.17
N ARG A 309 -7.81 -11.80 -23.02
CA ARG A 309 -7.21 -10.47 -22.82
C ARG A 309 -6.19 -10.08 -23.88
N ASN A 310 -6.27 -8.83 -24.32
CA ASN A 310 -5.32 -8.21 -25.24
C ASN A 310 -3.96 -8.07 -24.54
N VAL A 311 -2.87 -8.40 -25.24
CA VAL A 311 -1.58 -8.70 -24.61
C VAL A 311 -0.56 -7.61 -24.92
N ASP A 312 -0.13 -6.86 -23.90
CA ASP A 312 1.14 -6.14 -23.97
C ASP A 312 2.32 -7.13 -23.87
N ILE A 313 2.95 -7.39 -25.03
CA ILE A 313 4.11 -8.28 -25.15
C ILE A 313 5.27 -7.80 -24.27
N ARG A 314 5.47 -6.49 -24.15
CA ARG A 314 6.59 -5.92 -23.40
C ARG A 314 6.50 -6.26 -21.91
N SER A 315 5.29 -6.18 -21.35
CA SER A 315 5.01 -6.50 -19.96
C SER A 315 5.25 -7.97 -19.66
N ARG A 316 4.78 -8.85 -20.54
CA ARG A 316 5.03 -10.30 -20.46
C ARG A 316 6.52 -10.62 -20.52
N ASP A 317 7.24 -10.11 -21.50
CA ASP A 317 8.67 -10.38 -21.65
C ASP A 317 9.48 -9.90 -20.44
N LEU A 318 9.10 -8.78 -19.84
CA LEU A 318 9.74 -8.29 -18.63
C LEU A 318 9.38 -9.17 -17.43
N PHE A 319 8.13 -9.60 -17.31
CA PHE A 319 7.68 -10.52 -16.26
C PHE A 319 8.40 -11.86 -16.33
N ASP A 320 8.42 -12.50 -17.49
CA ASP A 320 9.07 -13.80 -17.69
C ASP A 320 10.60 -13.71 -17.41
N ARG A 321 11.24 -12.59 -17.78
CA ARG A 321 12.65 -12.32 -17.42
C ARG A 321 12.89 -12.13 -15.92
N ARG A 322 11.95 -11.52 -15.20
CA ARG A 322 12.02 -11.40 -13.73
C ARG A 322 11.82 -12.78 -13.10
N LEU A 323 10.82 -13.50 -13.55
CA LEU A 323 10.45 -14.82 -13.08
C LEU A 323 11.58 -15.84 -13.23
N ALA A 324 12.31 -15.81 -14.35
CA ALA A 324 13.47 -16.66 -14.60
C ALA A 324 14.62 -16.47 -13.59
N ARG A 325 14.63 -15.37 -12.84
CA ARG A 325 15.63 -15.09 -11.78
C ARG A 325 15.16 -15.50 -10.40
N VAL A 326 13.89 -15.89 -10.26
CA VAL A 326 13.31 -16.34 -8.99
C VAL A 326 13.76 -17.77 -8.74
N GLU A 327 14.38 -18.01 -7.59
CA GLU A 327 14.80 -19.34 -7.15
C GLU A 327 13.60 -20.30 -7.06
N GLY A 328 13.81 -21.58 -7.38
CA GLY A 328 12.74 -22.57 -7.57
C GLY A 328 11.70 -22.62 -6.44
N GLU A 329 12.16 -22.67 -5.19
CA GLU A 329 11.30 -22.73 -4.00
C GLU A 329 10.39 -21.50 -3.81
N LEU A 330 10.77 -20.37 -4.39
CA LEU A 330 10.04 -19.12 -4.32
C LEU A 330 9.11 -18.91 -5.51
N ARG A 331 9.36 -19.63 -6.61
CA ARG A 331 8.70 -19.43 -7.90
C ARG A 331 7.19 -19.49 -7.79
N LYS A 332 6.67 -20.53 -7.11
CA LYS A 332 5.24 -20.71 -6.88
C LYS A 332 4.63 -19.54 -6.09
N LEU A 333 5.27 -19.14 -5.00
CA LEU A 333 4.83 -18.04 -4.13
C LEU A 333 4.84 -16.70 -4.87
N TYR A 334 5.87 -16.48 -5.70
CA TYR A 334 5.98 -15.32 -6.57
C TYR A 334 4.80 -15.26 -7.55
N LEU A 335 4.51 -16.36 -8.25
CA LEU A 335 3.37 -16.44 -9.18
C LEU A 335 2.04 -16.15 -8.49
N PHE A 336 1.77 -16.77 -7.33
CA PHE A 336 0.54 -16.51 -6.57
C PHE A 336 0.40 -15.03 -6.17
N GLY A 337 1.51 -14.37 -5.83
CA GLY A 337 1.52 -12.92 -5.55
C GLY A 337 0.94 -12.05 -6.68
N TYR A 338 1.06 -12.50 -7.93
CA TYR A 338 0.51 -11.84 -9.12
C TYR A 338 -0.82 -12.41 -9.58
N ALA A 339 -1.08 -13.72 -9.42
CA ALA A 339 -2.30 -14.36 -9.89
C ALA A 339 -3.51 -14.12 -8.97
N ASN A 340 -3.29 -14.04 -7.65
CA ASN A 340 -4.36 -13.90 -6.67
C ASN A 340 -5.31 -12.72 -6.89
N PRO A 341 -4.88 -11.54 -7.37
CA PRO A 341 -5.81 -10.47 -7.76
C PRO A 341 -6.84 -10.89 -8.82
N VAL A 342 -6.46 -11.73 -9.79
CA VAL A 342 -7.39 -12.26 -10.80
C VAL A 342 -8.36 -13.24 -10.15
N ILE A 343 -7.85 -14.12 -9.29
CA ILE A 343 -8.64 -15.13 -8.58
C ILE A 343 -9.66 -14.45 -7.66
N SER A 344 -9.24 -13.47 -6.86
CA SER A 344 -10.12 -12.71 -5.97
C SER A 344 -11.20 -11.95 -6.74
N ARG A 345 -10.88 -11.38 -7.92
CA ARG A 345 -11.90 -10.77 -8.79
C ARG A 345 -12.93 -11.79 -9.23
N TYR A 346 -12.47 -12.92 -9.75
CA TYR A 346 -13.34 -13.98 -10.23
C TYR A 346 -14.26 -14.50 -9.12
N GLU A 347 -13.74 -14.76 -7.92
CA GLU A 347 -14.52 -15.18 -6.76
C GLU A 347 -15.54 -14.11 -6.33
N CYS A 348 -15.14 -12.83 -6.35
CA CYS A 348 -16.02 -11.72 -6.00
C CYS A 348 -17.16 -11.50 -7.01
N GLU A 349 -16.91 -11.76 -8.30
CA GLU A 349 -17.91 -11.67 -9.36
C GLU A 349 -18.84 -12.89 -9.35
N ALA A 350 -18.29 -14.09 -9.12
CA ALA A 350 -19.06 -15.33 -9.05
C ALA A 350 -20.00 -15.39 -7.84
N GLY A 351 -19.62 -14.83 -6.70
CA GLY A 351 -20.48 -14.73 -5.51
C GLY A 351 -21.46 -13.55 -5.51
N ALA A 352 -21.42 -12.69 -6.54
CA ALA A 352 -22.36 -11.58 -6.72
C ALA A 352 -23.53 -11.92 -7.67
N ASN A 353 -23.43 -13.05 -8.37
CA ASN A 353 -24.52 -13.69 -9.13
C ASN A 353 -25.12 -14.82 -8.30
#